data_AF-A0ABC8SW33-F1
#
_entry.id   AF-A0ABC8SW33-F1
#
_cell.length_a   1.000
_cell.length_b   1.000
_cell.length_c   1.000
_cell.angle_alpha   90.00
_cell.angle_beta   90.00
_cell.angle_gamma   90.00
#
_symmetry.space_group_name_H-M   'P 1'
#
loop_
_entity.id
_entity.type
_entity.pdbx_description
1 polymer ?
#
loop_
_entity_poly.entity_id
_entity_poly.type
_entity_poly.pdbx_seq_one_letter_code
_entity_poly.pdbx_strand_id
1 'polypeptide(L)' 'MEEHLAKGMIYPPFTNIRKISAHIAAKKCFVGVATSLPRPENLVKYAERCMYTPTYRTYH' A
#
# COMPACT_ATOMS: atom_id res chain seq x y z
N MET A 1 -1.42 11.06 12.08
CA MET A 1 -2.88 11.14 11.89
C MET A 1 -3.47 12.40 12.51
N GLU A 2 -2.89 12.92 13.59
CA GLU A 2 -3.41 14.08 14.34
C GLU A 2 -3.41 15.40 13.53
N GLU A 3 -2.43 15.62 12.64
CA GLU A 3 -2.32 16.88 11.88
C GLU A 3 -3.42 17.08 10.81
N HIS A 4 -3.98 16.00 10.26
CA HIS A 4 -5.05 16.10 9.25
C HIS A 4 -6.42 16.27 9.90
N LEU A 5 -6.64 15.60 11.03
CA LEU A 5 -7.85 15.74 11.83
C LEU A 5 -8.00 17.17 12.38
N ALA A 6 -6.89 17.78 12.83
CA ALA A 6 -6.87 19.18 13.27
C ALA A 6 -7.22 20.19 12.16
N LYS A 7 -7.00 19.83 10.88
CA LYS A 7 -7.35 20.63 9.71
C LYS A 7 -8.77 20.36 9.18
N GLY A 8 -9.58 19.59 9.91
CA GLY A 8 -10.94 19.21 9.49
C GLY A 8 -10.99 18.21 8.34
N MET A 9 -9.86 17.59 7.98
CA MET A 9 -9.80 16.62 6.89
C MET A 9 -10.11 15.22 7.44
N ILE A 10 -11.31 14.71 7.14
CA ILE A 10 -11.76 13.35 7.53
C ILE A 10 -10.98 12.27 6.76
N TYR A 11 -10.59 12.56 5.51
CA TYR A 11 -9.79 11.68 4.69
C TYR A 11 -8.33 12.15 4.62
N PRO A 12 -7.36 11.22 4.61
CA PRO A 12 -5.97 11.58 4.41
C PRO A 12 -5.77 12.20 3.01
N PRO A 13 -4.77 13.09 2.83
CA PRO A 13 -4.51 13.72 1.55
C PRO A 13 -4.05 12.72 0.49
N PHE A 14 -4.41 12.98 -0.77
CA PHE A 14 -4.03 12.14 -1.93
C PHE A 14 -2.52 12.06 -2.18
N THR A 15 -1.73 12.96 -1.61
CA THR A 15 -0.25 12.95 -1.69
C THR A 15 0.34 11.61 -1.24
N ASN A 16 -0.31 10.93 -0.30
CA ASN A 16 0.14 9.64 0.24
C ASN A 16 -0.73 8.46 -0.23
N ILE A 17 -1.51 8.62 -1.30
CA ILE A 17 -2.50 7.61 -1.72
C ILE A 17 -1.88 6.23 -1.96
N ARG A 18 -0.69 6.15 -2.59
CA ARG A 18 -0.02 4.87 -2.85
C ARG A 18 0.36 4.14 -1.56
N LYS A 19 0.83 4.87 -0.56
CA LYS A 19 1.16 4.31 0.77
C LYS A 19 -0.11 3.84 1.47
N ILE A 20 -1.18 4.62 1.42
CA ILE A 20 -2.47 4.26 2.02
C ILE A 20 -3.05 3.00 1.36
N SER A 21 -3.03 2.93 0.02
CA SER A 21 -3.45 1.75 -0.74
C SER A 21 -2.63 0.51 -0.40
N ALA A 22 -1.31 0.63 -0.27
CA ALA A 22 -0.45 -0.50 0.10
C ALA A 22 -0.78 -1.05 1.50
N HIS A 23 -1.04 -0.17 2.47
CA HIS A 23 -1.44 -0.58 3.83
C HIS A 23 -2.80 -1.28 3.86
N ILE A 24 -3.77 -0.78 3.09
CA ILE A 24 -5.10 -1.40 2.98
C ILE A 24 -5.00 -2.77 2.29
N ALA A 25 -4.26 -2.86 1.18
CA ALA A 25 -4.06 -4.10 0.43
C ALA A 25 -3.37 -5.16 1.30
N ALA A 26 -2.33 -4.78 2.03
CA ALA A 26 -1.64 -5.65 2.98
C ALA A 26 -2.58 -6.20 4.07
N LYS A 27 -3.46 -5.37 4.62
CA LYS A 27 -4.42 -5.82 5.63
C LYS A 27 -5.50 -6.74 5.05
N LYS A 28 -6.00 -6.45 3.85
CA LYS A 28 -7.14 -7.19 3.27
C LYS A 28 -6.75 -8.51 2.60
N CYS A 29 -5.59 -8.57 1.93
CA CYS A 29 -5.17 -9.76 1.18
C CYS A 29 -4.77 -10.91 2.11
N PHE A 30 -4.04 -10.62 3.19
CA PHE A 30 -3.49 -11.65 4.08
C PHE A 30 -4.45 -12.12 5.18
N VAL A 31 -5.50 -11.37 5.48
CA VAL A 31 -6.54 -11.78 6.43
C VAL A 31 -7.58 -12.62 5.68
N GLY A 32 -7.24 -13.88 5.45
CA GLY A 32 -8.19 -14.94 5.10
C GLY A 32 -8.42 -15.25 3.62
N VAL A 33 -7.73 -14.57 2.68
CA VAL A 33 -7.93 -14.81 1.22
C VAL A 33 -6.62 -15.15 0.48
N ALA A 34 -5.47 -15.06 1.15
CA ALA A 34 -4.18 -15.26 0.49
C ALA A 34 -3.95 -16.74 0.12
N THR A 35 -3.89 -17.01 -1.18
CA THR A 35 -3.46 -18.28 -1.77
C THR A 35 -1.94 -18.37 -1.95
N SER A 36 -1.20 -17.27 -1.71
CA SER A 36 0.26 -17.19 -1.85
C SER A 36 0.94 -17.44 -0.50
N LEU A 37 1.57 -18.62 -0.37
CA LEU A 37 2.41 -19.04 0.75
C LEU A 37 3.86 -19.17 0.26
N PRO A 38 4.90 -18.80 1.04
CA PRO A 38 4.89 -18.42 2.46
C PRO A 38 4.45 -16.97 2.72
N ARG A 39 3.87 -16.73 3.91
CA ARG A 39 3.48 -15.37 4.34
C ARG A 39 4.74 -14.49 4.44
N PRO A 40 4.83 -13.38 3.69
CA PRO A 40 5.96 -12.49 3.78
C PRO A 40 5.98 -11.79 5.15
N GLU A 41 7.17 -11.63 5.74
CA GLU A 41 7.34 -11.00 7.05
C GLU A 41 6.86 -9.54 7.07
N ASN A 42 7.01 -8.84 5.94
CA ASN A 42 6.61 -7.45 5.77
C ASN A 42 5.52 -7.30 4.69
N LEU A 43 4.25 -7.41 5.10
CA LEU A 43 3.09 -7.35 4.20
C LEU A 43 2.99 -6.03 3.43
N VAL A 44 3.38 -4.91 4.05
CA VAL A 44 3.33 -3.58 3.41
C VAL A 44 4.35 -3.47 2.28
N LYS A 45 5.61 -3.89 2.52
CA LYS A 45 6.66 -3.92 1.48
C LYS A 45 6.30 -4.85 0.33
N TYR A 46 5.67 -5.98 0.65
CA TYR A 46 5.16 -6.90 -0.38
C TYR A 46 4.09 -6.22 -1.24
N ALA A 47 3.11 -5.56 -0.62
CA ALA A 47 2.07 -4.83 -1.34
C ALA A 47 2.66 -3.70 -2.21
N GLU A 48 3.65 -2.95 -1.71
CA GLU A 48 4.35 -1.92 -2.49
C GLU A 48 5.04 -2.49 -3.73
N ARG A 49 5.70 -3.65 -3.61
CA ARG A 49 6.34 -4.35 -4.74
C ARG A 49 5.32 -4.83 -5.79
N CYS A 50 4.12 -5.22 -5.36
CA CYS A 50 3.06 -5.64 -6.28
C CYS A 50 2.45 -4.47 -7.08
N MET A 51 2.64 -3.22 -6.65
CA MET A 51 2.11 -2.07 -7.38
C MET A 51 2.95 -1.78 -8.63
N TYR A 52 2.27 -1.39 -9.71
CA TYR A 52 2.94 -0.96 -10.94
C TYR A 52 3.82 0.28 -10.70
N THR A 53 5.06 0.23 -11.17
CA THR A 53 5.97 1.38 -11.22
C THR A 53 5.92 1.99 -12.61
N PRO A 54 5.46 3.25 -12.77
CA PRO A 54 5.34 3.89 -14.07
C PRO A 54 6.69 4.37 -14.64
N THR A 55 7.80 3.78 -14.22
CA THR A 55 9.15 4.08 -14.72
C THR A 55 9.37 3.32 -16.03
N TYR A 56 9.85 4.01 -17.06
CA TYR A 56 10.22 3.38 -18.33
C TYR A 56 11.23 2.25 -18.11
N ARG A 57 11.03 1.12 -18.78
CA ARG A 57 11.97 0.00 -18.78
C ARG A 57 13.09 0.28 -19.79
N THR A 58 14.32 0.02 -19.39
CA THR A 58 15.47 0.02 -20.30
C THR A 58 15.45 -1.24 -21.13
N TYR A 59 15.55 -1.12 -22.45
CA TYR A 59 15.74 -2.23 -23.37
C TYR A 59 17.24 -2.31 -23.71
N HIS A 60 17.85 -3.46 -23.47
CA HIS A 60 19.21 -3.80 -23.85
C HIS A 60 19.15 -4.89 -24.93
#